data_AF-T2T887-F1
#
_entry.id   AF-T2T887-F1
#
_cell.length_a   1.000
_cell.length_b   1.000
_cell.length_c   1.000
_cell.angle_alpha   90.00
_cell.angle_beta   90.00
_cell.angle_gamma   90.00
#
_symmetry.space_group_name_H-M   'P 1'
#
loop_
_entity.id
_entity.type
_entity.pdbx_description
1 polymer ?
#
loop_
_entity_poly.entity_id
_entity_poly.type
_entity_poly.pdbx_seq_one_letter_code
_entity_poly.pdbx_strand_id
1 'polypeptide(L)'
;MKKAGFLFLALMAIAVMSLNAKDPNVLRKIVFEKCLPNYEKNQNPSPCIEVKPDAGYVVLKDINGPLQYLLMPTTHISGIESPLLLDSSTPNFFYLSWQARDFMSKKYGKPIPDYAISLTINSSKGRSQNHFHIHISCISLDARKQLDNHLKKINSRWSPLPGGLNGHK
;
A
#
# COMPACT_ATOMS: atom_id res chain seq x y z
N MET A 1 -1.53 -74.73 1.37
CA MET A 1 -0.33 -74.36 0.57
C MET A 1 -0.72 -73.27 -0.43
N LYS A 2 0.18 -72.30 -0.69
CA LYS A 2 0.06 -71.01 -1.46
C LYS A 2 -0.03 -69.79 -0.52
N LYS A 3 1.08 -69.32 0.08
CA LYS A 3 2.06 -68.29 -0.39
C LYS A 3 1.34 -67.00 -0.83
N ALA A 4 1.24 -65.99 0.04
CA ALA A 4 2.23 -64.95 0.36
C ALA A 4 2.46 -63.95 -0.78
N GLY A 5 2.17 -62.67 -0.53
CA GLY A 5 2.47 -61.57 -1.45
C GLY A 5 1.77 -60.27 -1.05
N PHE A 6 2.09 -59.72 0.13
CA PHE A 6 1.75 -58.34 0.45
C PHE A 6 2.60 -57.42 -0.44
N LEU A 7 2.01 -56.87 -1.51
CA LEU A 7 2.58 -55.73 -2.23
C LEU A 7 2.27 -54.47 -1.44
N PHE A 8 3.25 -53.99 -0.68
CA PHE A 8 3.31 -52.60 -0.24
C PHE A 8 3.61 -51.73 -1.47
N LEU A 9 2.58 -51.18 -2.11
CA LEU A 9 2.76 -50.03 -3.00
C LEU A 9 2.92 -48.78 -2.12
N ALA A 10 4.13 -48.24 -2.10
CA ALA A 10 4.47 -47.00 -1.43
C ALA A 10 3.64 -45.84 -2.01
N LEU A 11 2.80 -45.21 -1.18
CA LEU A 11 2.26 -43.89 -1.47
C LEU A 11 3.43 -42.89 -1.49
N MET A 12 3.85 -42.48 -2.68
CA MET A 12 4.64 -41.26 -2.85
C MET A 12 3.73 -40.06 -2.55
N ALA A 13 3.72 -39.63 -1.28
CA ALA A 13 3.18 -38.34 -0.90
C ALA A 13 4.06 -37.26 -1.54
N ILE A 14 3.59 -36.69 -2.65
CA ILE A 14 4.14 -35.45 -3.19
C ILE A 14 3.72 -34.35 -2.21
N ALA A 15 4.57 -34.11 -1.21
CA ALA A 15 4.46 -32.94 -0.36
C ALA A 15 4.66 -31.71 -1.27
N VAL A 16 3.56 -31.01 -1.52
CA VAL A 16 3.53 -29.73 -2.22
C VAL A 16 4.49 -28.80 -1.48
N MET A 17 5.66 -28.54 -2.07
CA MET A 17 6.60 -27.56 -1.55
C MET A 17 5.88 -26.23 -1.45
N SER A 18 5.75 -25.74 -0.22
CA SER A 18 5.13 -24.47 0.10
C SER A 18 5.80 -23.36 -0.71
N LEU A 19 5.01 -22.69 -1.55
CA LEU A 19 5.38 -21.41 -2.14
C LEU A 19 5.76 -20.48 -0.97
N ASN A 20 7.01 -19.99 -0.95
CA ASN A 20 7.47 -18.98 0.01
C ASN A 20 6.63 -17.70 -0.16
N ALA A 21 5.44 -17.66 0.43
CA ALA A 21 4.65 -16.46 0.53
C ALA A 21 5.43 -15.48 1.41
N LYS A 22 5.92 -14.39 0.80
CA LYS A 22 6.48 -13.27 1.57
C LYS A 22 5.45 -12.83 2.60
N ASP A 23 5.86 -12.65 3.85
CA ASP A 23 4.97 -12.30 4.96
C ASP A 23 4.10 -11.08 4.58
N PRO A 24 2.77 -11.25 4.46
CA PRO A 24 1.90 -10.16 4.04
C PRO A 24 1.69 -9.13 5.15
N ASN A 25 2.24 -9.31 6.35
CA ASN A 25 2.04 -8.42 7.48
C ASN A 25 3.28 -7.60 7.83
N VAL A 26 4.33 -7.57 7.00
CA VAL A 26 5.56 -6.80 7.29
C VAL A 26 5.26 -5.32 7.57
N LEU A 27 4.44 -4.66 6.75
CA LEU A 27 4.05 -3.26 7.00
C LEU A 27 3.29 -3.11 8.32
N ARG A 28 2.36 -4.02 8.62
CA ARG A 28 1.64 -4.02 9.90
C ARG A 28 2.61 -4.11 11.07
N LYS A 29 3.55 -5.05 11.04
CA LYS A 29 4.58 -5.22 12.08
C LYS A 29 5.44 -3.95 12.22
N ILE A 30 5.81 -3.30 11.12
CA ILE A 30 6.54 -2.02 11.19
C ILE A 30 5.72 -0.96 11.93
N VAL A 31 4.43 -0.80 11.62
CA VAL A 31 3.58 0.20 12.29
C VAL A 31 3.44 -0.11 13.78
N PHE A 32 3.00 -1.32 14.13
CA PHE A 32 2.57 -1.65 15.50
C PHE A 32 3.68 -2.14 16.42
N GLU A 33 4.76 -2.71 15.89
CA GLU A 33 5.85 -3.26 16.71
C GLU A 33 7.09 -2.36 16.69
N LYS A 34 7.14 -1.35 15.80
CA LYS A 34 8.30 -0.45 15.69
C LYS A 34 7.91 1.03 15.79
N CYS A 35 7.15 1.55 14.82
CA CYS A 35 6.89 2.99 14.76
C CYS A 35 6.10 3.50 15.96
N LEU A 36 4.97 2.86 16.29
CA LEU A 36 4.14 3.27 17.43
C LEU A 36 4.85 3.09 18.77
N PRO A 37 5.42 1.91 19.11
CA PRO A 37 6.09 1.73 20.40
C PRO A 37 7.32 2.65 20.58
N ASN A 38 8.09 2.88 19.52
CA ASN A 38 9.26 3.78 19.60
C ASN A 38 8.82 5.24 19.77
N TYR A 39 7.72 5.64 19.12
CA TYR A 39 7.17 6.99 19.28
C TYR A 39 6.60 7.18 20.69
N GLU A 40 5.82 6.23 21.21
CA GLU A 40 5.27 6.28 22.57
C GLU A 40 6.37 6.38 23.63
N LYS A 41 7.41 5.55 23.52
CA LYS A 41 8.47 5.48 24.53
C LYS A 41 9.47 6.63 24.44
N ASN A 42 9.86 7.01 23.23
CA ASN A 42 11.03 7.87 23.00
C ASN A 42 10.71 9.14 22.22
N GLN A 43 9.45 9.38 21.85
CA GLN A 43 9.04 10.45 20.94
C GLN A 43 9.81 10.41 19.60
N ASN A 44 10.21 9.20 19.19
CA ASN A 44 11.00 8.97 18.00
C ASN A 44 10.18 8.17 16.97
N PRO A 45 9.88 8.74 15.78
CA PRO A 45 9.04 8.08 14.79
C PRO A 45 9.74 6.91 14.08
N SER A 46 11.07 6.80 14.17
CA SER A 46 11.85 5.79 13.44
C SER A 46 11.35 4.36 13.73
N PRO A 47 11.20 3.49 12.71
CA PRO A 47 11.65 3.64 11.33
C PRO A 47 10.73 4.45 10.41
N CYS A 48 9.57 4.88 10.89
CA CYS A 48 8.72 5.81 10.17
C CYS A 48 9.37 7.21 10.17
N ILE A 49 9.04 8.03 9.15
CA ILE A 49 9.47 9.44 9.13
C ILE A 49 8.51 10.32 9.94
N GLU A 50 7.28 9.85 10.14
CA GLU A 50 6.27 10.54 10.94
C GLU A 50 5.31 9.53 11.58
N VAL A 51 4.90 9.81 12.81
CA VAL A 51 3.89 9.07 13.56
C VAL A 51 2.92 10.10 14.16
N LYS A 52 1.64 9.99 13.85
CA LYS A 52 0.57 10.88 14.34
C LYS A 52 -0.58 10.03 14.89
N PRO A 53 -0.46 9.51 16.12
CA PRO A 53 -1.47 8.63 16.71
C PRO A 53 -2.85 9.30 16.78
N ASP A 54 -2.90 10.57 17.19
CA ASP A 54 -4.15 11.34 17.30
C ASP A 54 -4.85 11.57 15.95
N ALA A 55 -4.08 11.63 14.87
CA ALA A 55 -4.61 11.75 13.50
C ALA A 55 -4.78 10.38 12.80
N GLY A 56 -4.43 9.28 13.48
CA GLY A 56 -4.66 7.93 13.02
C GLY A 56 -3.69 7.40 11.96
N TYR A 57 -2.49 7.96 11.78
CA TYR A 57 -1.58 7.53 10.71
C TYR A 57 -0.08 7.58 11.03
N VAL A 58 0.71 6.90 10.19
CA VAL A 58 2.16 7.00 10.10
C VAL A 58 2.58 7.21 8.64
N VAL A 59 3.77 7.78 8.43
CA VAL A 59 4.42 7.88 7.12
C VAL A 59 5.73 7.11 7.15
N LEU A 60 5.94 6.23 6.17
CA LEU A 60 7.15 5.41 6.03
C LEU A 60 7.82 5.69 4.69
N LYS A 61 9.15 5.81 4.65
CA LYS A 61 9.89 5.83 3.38
C LYS A 61 9.81 4.43 2.75
N ASP A 62 9.32 4.34 1.52
CA ASP A 62 9.29 3.06 0.81
C ASP A 62 10.71 2.60 0.46
N ILE A 63 10.94 1.29 0.44
CA ILE A 63 12.23 0.74 0.00
C ILE A 63 12.40 0.85 -1.53
N ASN A 64 11.29 0.95 -2.26
CA ASN A 64 11.25 1.08 -3.70
C ASN A 64 11.13 2.55 -4.09
N GLY A 65 11.98 2.99 -5.04
CA GLY A 65 11.92 4.33 -5.59
C GLY A 65 12.59 5.40 -4.71
N PRO A 66 13.23 6.42 -5.32
CA PRO A 66 14.01 7.41 -4.60
C PRO A 66 13.15 8.33 -3.71
N LEU A 67 11.90 8.59 -4.13
CA LEU A 67 11.02 9.59 -3.53
C LEU A 67 9.69 9.01 -3.04
N GLN A 68 9.49 7.69 -3.12
CA GLN A 68 8.22 7.08 -2.72
C GLN A 68 8.11 6.97 -1.20
N TYR A 69 6.93 7.32 -0.69
CA TYR A 69 6.52 7.14 0.70
C TYR A 69 5.21 6.36 0.76
N LEU A 70 4.93 5.79 1.93
CA LEU A 70 3.69 5.10 2.26
C LEU A 70 3.03 5.81 3.42
N LEU A 71 1.73 6.11 3.30
CA LEU A 71 0.90 6.48 4.44
C LEU A 71 0.05 5.29 4.86
N MET A 72 0.07 4.96 6.16
CA MET A 72 -0.59 3.79 6.74
C MET A 72 -1.33 4.18 8.02
N PRO A 73 -2.47 3.54 8.34
CA PRO A 73 -3.21 3.84 9.56
C PRO A 73 -2.52 3.26 10.79
N THR A 74 -2.79 3.86 11.94
CA THR A 74 -2.46 3.33 13.27
C THR A 74 -3.56 2.44 13.84
N THR A 75 -4.55 2.07 13.02
CA THR A 75 -5.60 1.08 13.29
C THR A 75 -5.50 -0.09 12.32
N HIS A 76 -6.03 -1.25 12.70
CA HIS A 76 -5.98 -2.46 11.88
C HIS A 76 -6.95 -2.39 10.69
N ILE A 77 -6.52 -1.77 9.60
CA ILE A 77 -7.25 -1.72 8.32
C ILE A 77 -6.42 -2.52 7.31
N SER A 78 -6.99 -3.57 6.71
CA SER A 78 -6.25 -4.45 5.79
C SER A 78 -6.00 -3.84 4.42
N GLY A 79 -6.92 -2.99 3.94
CA GLY A 79 -6.89 -2.36 2.62
C GLY A 79 -8.27 -1.85 2.20
N ILE A 80 -8.45 -1.59 0.90
CA ILE A 80 -9.68 -0.97 0.34
C ILE A 80 -10.96 -1.77 0.60
N GLU A 81 -10.84 -3.06 0.90
CA GLU A 81 -11.97 -3.94 1.21
C GLU A 81 -12.51 -3.78 2.63
N SER A 82 -11.83 -3.03 3.50
CA SER A 82 -12.24 -2.87 4.89
C SER A 82 -13.51 -2.01 4.99
N PRO A 83 -14.57 -2.47 5.68
CA PRO A 83 -15.80 -1.69 5.86
C PRO A 83 -15.57 -0.43 6.71
N LEU A 84 -14.49 -0.37 7.49
CA LEU A 84 -14.11 0.81 8.25
C LEU A 84 -13.92 2.04 7.35
N LEU A 85 -13.52 1.85 6.08
CA LEU A 85 -13.34 2.95 5.14
C LEU A 85 -14.66 3.64 4.73
N LEU A 86 -15.81 3.05 5.05
CA LEU A 86 -17.13 3.63 4.82
C LEU A 86 -17.67 4.39 6.05
N ASP A 87 -17.00 4.27 7.19
CA ASP A 87 -17.36 5.00 8.40
C ASP A 87 -16.91 6.47 8.27
N SER A 88 -17.83 7.41 8.51
CA SER A 88 -17.55 8.85 8.45
C SER A 88 -16.53 9.33 9.50
N SER A 89 -16.31 8.55 10.56
CA SER A 89 -15.29 8.82 11.58
C SER A 89 -13.90 8.36 11.18
N THR A 90 -13.77 7.50 10.16
CA THR A 90 -12.47 7.05 9.67
C THR A 90 -11.70 8.22 9.05
N PRO A 91 -10.42 8.42 9.40
CA PRO A 91 -9.63 9.50 8.84
C PRO A 91 -9.58 9.45 7.32
N ASN A 92 -9.63 10.62 6.68
CA ASN A 92 -9.45 10.73 5.23
C ASN A 92 -7.98 10.51 4.86
N PHE A 93 -7.58 9.25 4.72
CA PHE A 93 -6.19 8.87 4.43
C PHE A 93 -5.68 9.42 3.10
N PHE A 94 -6.53 9.63 2.09
CA PHE A 94 -6.14 10.27 0.83
C PHE A 94 -5.76 11.73 1.06
N TYR A 95 -6.55 12.48 1.82
CA TYR A 95 -6.23 13.86 2.18
C TYR A 95 -4.93 13.94 3.02
N LEU A 96 -4.78 13.06 4.01
CA LEU A 96 -3.56 12.99 4.82
C LEU A 96 -2.33 12.65 3.96
N SER A 97 -2.49 11.76 2.97
CA SER A 97 -1.41 11.39 2.03
C SER A 97 -1.02 12.55 1.14
N TRP A 98 -2.01 13.37 0.74
CA TRP A 98 -1.75 14.61 0.02
C TRP A 98 -0.91 15.58 0.86
N GLN A 99 -1.22 15.75 2.15
CA GLN A 99 -0.40 16.60 3.04
C GLN A 99 1.03 16.04 3.22
N ALA A 100 1.17 14.71 3.28
CA ALA A 100 2.47 14.04 3.42
C ALA A 100 3.38 14.14 2.17
N ARG A 101 2.89 14.66 1.03
CA ARG A 101 3.69 14.81 -0.21
C ARG A 101 4.95 15.67 -0.03
N ASP A 102 4.97 16.55 0.96
CA ASP A 102 6.14 17.36 1.32
C ASP A 102 7.36 16.52 1.70
N PHE A 103 7.18 15.29 2.20
CA PHE A 103 8.31 14.38 2.44
C PHE A 103 9.06 14.03 1.15
N MET A 104 8.37 14.00 0.01
CA MET A 104 9.02 13.83 -1.29
C MET A 104 9.94 15.01 -1.61
N SER A 105 9.42 16.25 -1.48
CA SER A 105 10.18 17.48 -1.72
C SER A 105 11.39 17.61 -0.79
N LYS A 106 11.20 17.31 0.51
CA LYS A 106 12.28 17.28 1.51
C LYS A 106 13.38 16.30 1.12
N LYS A 107 13.00 15.09 0.67
CA LYS A 107 13.97 14.07 0.24
C LYS A 107 14.66 14.44 -1.06
N TYR A 108 13.96 15.11 -1.97
CA TYR A 108 14.49 15.56 -3.25
C TYR A 108 15.43 16.76 -3.12
N GLY A 109 15.32 17.53 -2.03
CA GLY A 109 16.13 18.72 -1.77
C GLY A 109 15.63 19.99 -2.47
N LYS A 110 14.49 19.91 -3.17
CA LYS A 110 13.80 21.05 -3.78
C LYS A 110 12.30 20.76 -3.94
N PRO A 111 11.46 21.79 -4.13
CA PRO A 111 10.03 21.59 -4.35
C PRO A 111 9.74 20.68 -5.54
N ILE A 112 8.82 19.73 -5.35
CA ILE A 112 8.20 18.95 -6.43
C ILE A 112 6.84 19.57 -6.72
N PRO A 113 6.53 19.91 -7.99
CA PRO A 113 5.25 20.51 -8.31
C PRO A 113 4.10 19.50 -8.17
N ASP A 114 2.96 19.96 -7.68
CA ASP A 114 1.78 19.13 -7.39
C ASP A 114 1.31 18.28 -8.59
N TYR A 115 1.44 18.78 -9.82
CA TYR A 115 1.04 18.04 -11.03
C TYR A 115 1.88 16.77 -11.29
N ALA A 116 3.07 16.68 -10.67
CA ALA A 116 3.99 15.55 -10.82
C ALA A 116 3.74 14.45 -9.79
N ILE A 117 2.82 14.64 -8.84
CA ILE A 117 2.57 13.74 -7.71
C ILE A 117 1.28 12.95 -7.95
N SER A 118 1.29 11.68 -7.55
CA SER A 118 0.11 10.81 -7.53
C SER A 118 -0.02 10.10 -6.18
N LEU A 119 -1.28 9.82 -5.83
CA LEU A 119 -1.66 8.99 -4.70
C LEU A 119 -2.35 7.74 -5.24
N THR A 120 -1.86 6.55 -4.89
CA THR A 120 -2.44 5.30 -5.38
C THR A 120 -2.58 4.28 -4.25
N ILE A 121 -3.58 3.41 -4.36
CA ILE A 121 -3.79 2.28 -3.45
C ILE A 121 -4.22 1.07 -4.25
N ASN A 122 -3.66 -0.09 -3.90
CA ASN A 122 -3.90 -1.34 -4.60
C ASN A 122 -5.00 -2.18 -3.90
N SER A 123 -5.77 -2.90 -4.70
CA SER A 123 -6.70 -3.92 -4.20
C SER A 123 -5.95 -5.10 -3.58
N SER A 124 -6.67 -6.02 -2.92
CA SER A 124 -6.09 -7.25 -2.38
C SER A 124 -5.38 -8.10 -3.43
N LYS A 125 -5.82 -8.04 -4.70
CA LYS A 125 -5.18 -8.74 -5.82
C LYS A 125 -3.95 -8.01 -6.37
N GLY A 126 -3.83 -6.71 -6.12
CA GLY A 126 -2.75 -5.86 -6.63
C GLY A 126 -1.66 -5.54 -5.61
N ARG A 127 -1.72 -6.11 -4.41
CA ARG A 127 -0.78 -5.81 -3.31
C ARG A 127 -0.20 -7.08 -2.70
N SER A 128 0.93 -6.93 -2.00
CA SER A 128 1.59 -8.01 -1.25
C SER A 128 1.50 -7.82 0.27
N GLN A 129 0.92 -6.72 0.74
CA GLN A 129 0.85 -6.37 2.17
C GLN A 129 -0.60 -6.14 2.59
N ASN A 130 -0.99 -6.73 3.72
CA ASN A 130 -2.32 -6.73 4.32
C ASN A 130 -2.47 -5.69 5.43
N HIS A 131 -1.85 -4.53 5.23
CA HIS A 131 -2.08 -3.33 6.02
C HIS A 131 -2.35 -2.20 5.03
N PHE A 132 -3.40 -1.41 5.20
CA PHE A 132 -3.76 -0.32 4.30
C PHE A 132 -2.55 0.60 4.11
N HIS A 133 -2.19 0.87 2.85
CA HIS A 133 -1.10 1.77 2.50
C HIS A 133 -1.43 2.53 1.22
N ILE A 134 -1.35 3.86 1.29
CA ILE A 134 -1.38 4.72 0.10
C ILE A 134 0.07 4.98 -0.32
N HIS A 135 0.37 4.73 -1.59
CA HIS A 135 1.62 5.12 -2.21
C HIS A 135 1.57 6.61 -2.54
N ILE A 136 2.58 7.34 -2.07
CA ILE A 136 2.81 8.76 -2.38
C ILE A 136 4.07 8.80 -3.26
N SER A 137 3.90 9.06 -4.55
CA SER A 137 5.00 8.98 -5.52
C SER A 137 4.76 9.88 -6.72
N CYS A 138 5.66 9.84 -7.70
CA CYS A 138 5.49 10.58 -8.95
C CYS A 138 4.47 9.89 -9.87
N ILE A 139 3.64 10.68 -10.56
CA ILE A 139 2.82 10.19 -11.66
C ILE A 139 3.70 9.83 -12.87
N SER A 140 3.31 8.81 -13.64
CA SER A 140 3.97 8.56 -14.93
C SER A 140 3.62 9.64 -15.95
N LEU A 141 4.54 9.90 -16.90
CA LEU A 141 4.30 10.88 -17.97
C LEU A 141 3.07 10.52 -18.82
N ASP A 142 2.89 9.23 -19.12
CA ASP A 142 1.75 8.75 -19.91
C ASP A 142 0.43 8.98 -19.17
N ALA A 143 0.36 8.69 -17.87
CA ALA A 143 -0.84 8.92 -17.09
C ALA A 143 -1.15 10.42 -16.95
N ARG A 144 -0.13 11.26 -16.74
CA ARG A 144 -0.28 12.72 -16.70
C ARG A 144 -0.87 13.26 -18.00
N LYS A 145 -0.25 12.89 -19.13
CA LYS A 145 -0.72 13.28 -20.47
C LYS A 145 -2.14 12.80 -20.74
N GLN A 146 -2.48 11.57 -20.35
CA GLN A 146 -3.81 11.02 -20.55
C GLN A 146 -4.88 11.79 -19.76
N LEU A 147 -4.58 12.16 -18.51
CA LEU A 147 -5.47 12.97 -17.69
C LEU A 147 -5.63 14.39 -18.25
N ASP A 148 -4.53 15.03 -18.68
CA ASP A 148 -4.54 16.39 -19.24
C ASP A 148 -5.38 16.49 -20.51
N ASN A 149 -5.22 15.51 -21.41
CA ASN A 149 -5.99 15.44 -22.67
C ASN A 149 -7.50 15.27 -22.45
N HIS A 150 -7.91 14.78 -21.28
CA HIS A 150 -9.31 14.48 -20.97
C HIS A 150 -9.89 15.37 -19.87
N LEU A 151 -9.20 16.44 -19.46
CA LEU A 151 -9.61 17.29 -18.35
C LEU A 151 -11.06 17.82 -18.49
N LYS A 152 -11.47 18.21 -19.71
CA LYS A 152 -12.84 18.69 -20.01
C LYS A 152 -13.93 17.63 -19.82
N LYS A 153 -13.58 16.34 -19.74
CA LYS A 153 -14.51 15.22 -19.55
C LYS A 153 -14.56 14.75 -18.10
N ILE A 154 -13.60 15.15 -17.26
CA ILE A 154 -13.57 14.81 -15.83
C ILE A 154 -14.50 15.78 -15.10
N ASN A 155 -15.48 15.24 -14.38
CA ASN A 155 -16.43 16.01 -13.59
C ASN A 155 -16.75 15.28 -12.27
N SER A 156 -17.71 15.79 -11.49
CA SER A 156 -18.05 15.25 -10.17
C SER A 156 -18.78 13.89 -10.19
N ARG A 157 -19.16 13.37 -11.37
CA ARG A 157 -19.75 12.03 -11.51
C ARG A 157 -18.69 11.03 -11.94
N TRP A 158 -18.69 9.87 -11.30
CA TRP A 158 -17.86 8.74 -11.72
C TRP A 158 -18.25 8.29 -13.13
N SER A 159 -17.27 8.30 -14.03
CA SER A 159 -17.41 7.81 -15.40
C SER A 159 -16.06 7.28 -15.90
N PRO A 160 -16.03 6.31 -16.83
CA PRO A 160 -14.78 5.81 -17.38
C PRO A 160 -13.91 6.92 -18.00
N LEU A 161 -12.61 6.90 -17.73
CA LEU A 161 -11.67 7.76 -18.44
C LEU A 161 -11.57 7.30 -19.90
N PRO A 162 -11.79 8.14 -20.91
CA PRO A 162 -11.68 7.71 -22.30
C PRO A 162 -10.27 7.19 -22.61
N GLY A 163 -10.19 6.01 -23.22
CA GLY A 163 -8.92 5.31 -23.47
C GLY A 163 -8.30 4.60 -22.26
N GLY A 164 -8.80 4.83 -21.04
CA GLY A 164 -8.30 4.20 -19.83
C GLY A 164 -6.89 4.65 -19.43
N LEU A 165 -6.26 3.90 -18.52
CA LEU A 165 -4.86 4.04 -18.11
C LEU A 165 -4.20 2.67 -18.14
N ASN A 166 -3.06 2.54 -18.83
CA ASN A 166 -2.31 1.29 -18.97
C ASN A 166 -3.16 0.09 -19.44
N GLY A 167 -4.13 0.33 -20.34
CA GLY A 167 -5.02 -0.73 -20.84
C GLY A 167 -6.15 -1.13 -19.89
N HIS A 168 -6.32 -0.42 -18.77
CA HIS A 168 -7.39 -0.64 -17.80
C HIS A 168 -8.40 0.51 -17.80
N LYS A 169 -9.65 0.20 -17.41
CA LYS A 169 -10.75 1.17 -17.30
C LYS A 169 -10.79 1.82 -15.93
#